data_AF-A0A2S8Q4R0-F1
#
_entry.id   AF-A0A2S8Q4R0-F1
#
_cell.length_a   1.000
_cell.length_b   1.000
_cell.length_c   1.000
_cell.angle_alpha   90.00
_cell.angle_beta   90.00
_cell.angle_gamma   90.00
#
_symmetry.space_group_name_H-M   'P 1'
#
loop_
_entity.id
_entity.type
_entity.pdbx_description
1 polymer ?
#
loop_
_entity_poly.entity_id
_entity_poly.type
_entity_poly.pdbx_seq_one_letter_code
_entity_poly.pdbx_strand_id
1 'polypeptide(L)'
;MNPYVYLFLNADNARFNDTLNIPDTNYHQPISNDWPDLPIEFQRHIDDVINLNGYLYFFKGSQYIKFNIATAKVTDGPRFIADGWPGLEGTEFENGIDAAIELTTSSVCFFKGNDCIDYAVNSHTIKRKSISDRWEITKKYPAFSKNLDAATWRKIHQNNPFIDFLKEDQHIGFYPQSHTLAHDIVPVSAYTGGIFKTAQAAVLIDIDLLGSDRGNNGGCSGTCGANDTGKYCFQLPQSIRFGLIAYTNTTIHQQTVKVYIDDRLVDTFTGKGTDTKAYTSGTGKVCIEIIGDGKPCKLRYAYNTLDGKPGSVIIGAESGTEGNYNDSVVVLNWPLT
;
A
#
# COMPACT_ATOMS: atom_id res chain seq x y z
N MET A 1 -6.61 -9.86 -1.82
CA MET A 1 -6.52 -9.37 -3.20
C MET A 1 -7.75 -8.54 -3.43
N ASN A 2 -7.50 -7.24 -3.49
CA ASN A 2 -8.46 -6.17 -3.59
C ASN A 2 -8.11 -5.37 -4.87
N PRO A 3 -8.42 -5.92 -6.05
CA PRO A 3 -8.03 -5.34 -7.33
C PRO A 3 -8.89 -4.11 -7.65
N TYR A 4 -8.22 -3.01 -7.96
CA TYR A 4 -8.82 -1.80 -8.50
C TYR A 4 -8.17 -1.42 -9.81
N VAL A 5 -8.98 -0.99 -10.76
CA VAL A 5 -8.50 -0.25 -11.93
C VAL A 5 -8.45 1.23 -11.57
N TYR A 6 -7.28 1.83 -11.67
CA TYR A 6 -7.10 3.27 -11.64
C TYR A 6 -7.18 3.79 -13.07
N LEU A 7 -8.01 4.82 -13.29
CA LEU A 7 -8.08 5.55 -14.56
C LEU A 7 -7.57 6.97 -14.31
N PHE A 8 -6.63 7.44 -15.13
CA PHE A 8 -6.05 8.77 -15.00
C PHE A 8 -6.56 9.70 -16.10
N LEU A 9 -6.89 10.93 -15.73
CA LEU A 9 -7.31 11.96 -16.66
C LEU A 9 -6.87 13.33 -16.14
N ASN A 10 -6.06 14.03 -16.94
CA ASN A 10 -5.43 15.29 -16.56
C ASN A 10 -4.69 15.17 -15.22
N ALA A 11 -5.11 15.89 -14.18
CA ALA A 11 -4.50 15.89 -12.86
C ALA A 11 -5.25 15.02 -11.84
N ASP A 12 -6.29 14.31 -12.28
CA ASP A 12 -7.16 13.51 -11.42
C ASP A 12 -7.11 12.03 -11.79
N ASN A 13 -7.49 11.17 -10.84
CA ASN A 13 -7.76 9.77 -11.10
C ASN A 13 -9.11 9.33 -10.49
N ALA A 14 -9.72 8.36 -11.16
CA ALA A 14 -10.90 7.64 -10.70
C ALA A 14 -10.52 6.19 -10.41
N ARG A 15 -11.39 5.48 -9.68
CA ARG A 15 -11.20 4.07 -9.34
C ARG A 15 -12.42 3.24 -9.69
N PHE A 16 -12.16 2.01 -10.11
CA PHE A 16 -13.16 0.98 -10.31
C PHE A 16 -12.81 -0.25 -9.49
N ASN A 17 -13.73 -0.72 -8.65
CA ASN A 17 -13.55 -1.94 -7.88
C ASN A 17 -13.77 -3.13 -8.82
N ASP A 18 -12.68 -3.81 -9.17
CA ASP A 18 -12.72 -4.90 -10.13
C ASP A 18 -13.41 -6.14 -9.57
N THR A 19 -13.31 -6.40 -8.26
CA THR A 19 -13.98 -7.57 -7.64
C THR A 19 -15.50 -7.41 -7.59
N LEU A 20 -15.96 -6.23 -7.18
CA LEU A 20 -17.38 -5.92 -7.08
C LEU A 20 -17.99 -5.51 -8.42
N ASN A 21 -17.16 -5.28 -9.43
CA ASN A 21 -17.54 -4.80 -10.76
C ASN A 21 -18.39 -3.52 -10.71
N ILE A 22 -17.97 -2.56 -9.89
CA ILE A 22 -18.65 -1.27 -9.71
C ILE A 22 -17.65 -0.11 -9.69
N PRO A 23 -18.02 1.07 -10.23
CA PRO A 23 -17.22 2.28 -10.04
C PRO A 23 -17.22 2.70 -8.57
N ASP A 24 -16.10 3.25 -8.10
CA ASP A 24 -16.04 3.92 -6.81
C ASP A 24 -16.58 5.35 -6.98
N THR A 25 -17.91 5.51 -6.87
CA THR A 25 -18.60 6.77 -7.20
C THR A 25 -18.28 7.92 -6.25
N ASN A 26 -17.69 7.63 -5.08
CA ASN A 26 -17.20 8.65 -4.16
C ASN A 26 -15.77 9.10 -4.50
N TYR A 27 -15.24 8.62 -5.63
CA TYR A 27 -13.82 8.67 -5.95
C TYR A 27 -13.56 9.30 -7.31
N HIS A 28 -13.36 10.62 -7.26
CA HIS A 28 -12.34 11.25 -8.08
C HIS A 28 -11.52 12.14 -7.17
N GLN A 29 -10.22 12.13 -7.36
CA GLN A 29 -9.35 13.02 -6.61
C GLN A 29 -8.08 13.33 -7.39
N PRO A 30 -7.37 14.39 -6.99
CA PRO A 30 -6.06 14.68 -7.55
C PRO A 30 -5.14 13.47 -7.45
N ILE A 31 -4.35 13.24 -8.49
CA ILE A 31 -3.33 12.19 -8.55
C ILE A 31 -2.39 12.28 -7.35
N SER A 32 -2.09 13.49 -6.89
CA SER A 32 -1.26 13.75 -5.70
C SER A 32 -1.80 13.15 -4.40
N ASN A 33 -3.10 12.85 -4.31
CA ASN A 33 -3.68 12.25 -3.10
C ASN A 33 -3.38 10.75 -3.01
N ASP A 34 -3.45 10.05 -4.14
CA ASP A 34 -3.17 8.60 -4.21
C ASP A 34 -1.69 8.29 -4.44
N TRP A 35 -1.01 9.20 -5.12
CA TRP A 35 0.36 9.03 -5.56
C TRP A 35 1.23 10.22 -5.09
N PRO A 36 1.28 10.51 -3.78
CA PRO A 36 1.91 11.72 -3.24
C PRO A 36 3.43 11.78 -3.47
N ASP A 37 4.06 10.63 -3.67
CA ASP A 37 5.51 10.52 -3.93
C ASP A 37 5.87 10.73 -5.41
N LEU A 38 4.88 10.76 -6.32
CA LEU A 38 5.15 11.17 -7.70
C LEU A 38 5.58 12.64 -7.72
N PRO A 39 6.61 13.00 -8.49
CA PRO A 39 6.99 14.39 -8.64
C PRO A 39 5.92 15.16 -9.42
N ILE A 40 5.86 16.48 -9.21
CA ILE A 40 4.75 17.35 -9.65
C ILE A 40 4.47 17.25 -11.16
N GLU A 41 5.48 16.98 -11.97
CA GLU A 41 5.35 16.80 -13.41
C GLU A 41 4.68 15.48 -13.80
N PHE A 42 4.74 14.43 -12.96
CA PHE A 42 4.02 13.16 -13.15
C PHE A 42 2.67 13.11 -12.43
N GLN A 43 2.28 14.16 -11.69
CA GLN A 43 0.96 14.27 -11.08
C GLN A 43 -0.14 14.78 -12.03
N ARG A 44 0.16 14.87 -13.33
CA ARG A 44 -0.79 15.29 -14.37
C ARG A 44 -0.37 14.83 -15.76
N HIS A 45 -1.32 14.65 -16.66
CA HIS A 45 -1.10 14.29 -18.06
C HIS A 45 -0.13 13.10 -18.17
N ILE A 46 -0.46 12.03 -17.46
CA ILE A 46 0.23 10.74 -17.55
C ILE A 46 -0.19 10.12 -18.87
N ASP A 47 0.78 9.62 -19.63
CA ASP A 47 0.56 9.02 -20.95
C ASP A 47 0.16 7.55 -20.82
N ASP A 48 0.81 6.78 -19.94
CA ASP A 48 0.24 5.51 -19.45
C ASP A 48 0.91 5.01 -18.15
N VAL A 49 0.37 3.93 -17.56
CA VAL A 49 0.93 3.25 -16.40
C VAL A 49 0.83 1.72 -16.56
N ILE A 50 1.93 1.00 -16.35
CA ILE A 50 1.91 -0.47 -16.31
C ILE A 50 2.30 -1.01 -14.93
N ASN A 51 1.77 -2.16 -14.57
CA ASN A 51 2.13 -2.89 -13.35
C ASN A 51 3.05 -4.07 -13.69
N LEU A 52 4.35 -3.92 -13.45
CA LEU A 52 5.35 -4.91 -13.82
C LEU A 52 6.26 -5.26 -12.64
N ASN A 53 6.22 -6.53 -12.21
CA ASN A 53 7.09 -7.12 -11.20
C ASN A 53 7.11 -6.36 -9.86
N GLY A 54 5.94 -5.91 -9.38
CA GLY A 54 5.81 -5.18 -8.11
C GLY A 54 6.12 -3.69 -8.20
N TYR A 55 6.32 -3.18 -9.42
CA TYR A 55 6.54 -1.76 -9.69
C TYR A 55 5.50 -1.24 -10.67
N LEU A 56 5.07 0.00 -10.48
CA LEU A 56 4.39 0.77 -11.49
C LEU A 56 5.41 1.55 -12.31
N TYR A 57 5.25 1.57 -13.62
CA TYR A 57 6.02 2.44 -14.50
C TYR A 57 5.07 3.47 -15.08
N PHE A 58 5.20 4.71 -14.62
CA PHE A 58 4.43 5.84 -15.12
C PHE A 58 5.18 6.45 -16.30
N PHE A 59 4.53 6.58 -17.46
CA PHE A 59 5.09 7.16 -18.67
C PHE A 59 4.53 8.56 -18.92
N LYS A 60 5.38 9.46 -19.41
CA LYS A 60 5.00 10.81 -19.82
C LYS A 60 6.03 11.40 -20.78
N GLY A 61 5.58 11.75 -21.99
CA GLY A 61 6.46 12.16 -23.08
C GLY A 61 7.58 11.14 -23.27
N SER A 62 8.82 11.61 -23.44
CA SER A 62 9.98 10.73 -23.56
C SER A 62 10.49 10.15 -22.24
N GLN A 63 9.77 10.33 -21.13
CA GLN A 63 10.24 9.95 -19.80
C GLN A 63 9.35 8.92 -19.10
N TYR A 64 9.92 8.24 -18.12
CA TYR A 64 9.18 7.39 -17.20
C TYR A 64 9.71 7.50 -15.76
N ILE A 65 8.86 7.09 -14.82
CA ILE A 65 9.18 6.91 -13.41
C ILE A 65 8.90 5.47 -12.99
N LYS A 66 9.77 4.90 -12.16
CA LYS A 66 9.58 3.59 -11.53
C LYS A 66 9.15 3.76 -10.08
N PHE A 67 7.93 3.37 -9.78
CA PHE A 67 7.30 3.43 -8.47
C PHE A 67 7.19 2.03 -7.87
N ASN A 68 7.71 1.82 -6.67
CA ASN A 68 7.56 0.58 -5.94
C ASN A 68 6.18 0.53 -5.27
N ILE A 69 5.38 -0.47 -5.64
CA ILE A 69 4.02 -0.64 -5.13
C ILE A 69 4.06 -0.90 -3.63
N ALA A 70 4.91 -1.82 -3.19
CA ALA A 70 4.96 -2.26 -1.81
C ALA A 70 5.38 -1.13 -0.87
N THR A 71 6.36 -0.31 -1.24
CA THR A 71 6.78 0.82 -0.39
C THR A 71 5.99 2.11 -0.64
N ALA A 72 5.12 2.12 -1.65
CA ALA A 72 4.41 3.30 -2.16
C ALA A 72 5.34 4.51 -2.44
N LYS A 73 6.48 4.26 -3.11
CA LYS A 73 7.50 5.28 -3.37
C LYS A 73 8.10 5.20 -4.77
N VAL A 74 8.45 6.34 -5.33
CA VAL A 74 9.34 6.46 -6.47
C VAL A 74 10.73 5.95 -6.08
N THR A 75 11.26 5.05 -6.89
CA THR A 75 12.56 4.40 -6.67
C THR A 75 13.58 4.69 -7.77
N ASP A 76 13.11 5.12 -8.94
CA ASP A 76 13.94 5.57 -10.05
C ASP A 76 13.13 6.52 -10.95
N GLY A 77 13.83 7.39 -11.67
CA GLY A 77 13.23 8.39 -12.56
C GLY A 77 13.08 9.80 -11.97
N PRO A 78 12.68 10.79 -12.79
CA PRO A 78 12.37 10.67 -14.21
C PRO A 78 13.59 10.27 -15.06
N ARG A 79 13.46 9.26 -15.93
CA ARG A 79 14.48 8.80 -16.87
C ARG A 79 13.92 8.76 -18.27
N PHE A 80 14.76 8.88 -19.29
CA PHE A 80 14.30 8.68 -20.66
C PHE A 80 13.86 7.24 -20.88
N ILE A 81 12.80 7.05 -21.67
CA ILE A 81 12.27 5.73 -22.01
C ILE A 81 13.37 4.88 -22.65
N ALA A 82 14.15 5.44 -23.58
CA ALA A 82 15.27 4.74 -24.22
C ALA A 82 16.32 4.21 -23.21
N ASP A 83 16.55 4.89 -22.08
CA ASP A 83 17.54 4.45 -21.08
C ASP A 83 17.03 3.27 -20.23
N GLY A 84 15.73 3.23 -19.95
CA GLY A 84 15.10 2.17 -19.15
C GLY A 84 14.61 0.99 -19.98
N TRP A 85 14.31 1.26 -21.24
CA TRP A 85 13.70 0.34 -22.19
C TRP A 85 14.49 0.37 -23.50
N PRO A 86 15.78 -0.04 -23.51
CA PRO A 86 16.69 0.17 -24.65
C PRO A 86 16.23 -0.44 -25.96
N GLY A 87 15.43 -1.50 -25.93
CA GLY A 87 14.77 -2.02 -27.15
C GLY A 87 13.84 -1.04 -27.87
N LEU A 88 13.42 0.05 -27.22
CA LEU A 88 12.61 1.12 -27.80
C LEU A 88 13.46 2.26 -28.39
N GLU A 89 14.77 2.27 -28.17
CA GLU A 89 15.68 3.29 -28.72
C GLU A 89 15.60 3.35 -30.25
N GLY A 90 15.51 4.55 -30.80
CA GLY A 90 15.37 4.79 -32.23
C GLY A 90 13.99 4.45 -32.80
N THR A 91 13.01 4.14 -31.93
CA THR A 91 11.61 3.96 -32.32
C THR A 91 10.76 5.14 -31.87
N GLU A 92 9.59 5.32 -32.45
CA GLU A 92 8.63 6.35 -32.06
C GLU A 92 8.16 6.25 -30.60
N PHE A 93 8.30 5.07 -29.98
CA PHE A 93 7.87 4.78 -28.61
C PHE A 93 8.78 5.42 -27.55
N GLU A 94 10.03 5.77 -27.89
CA GLU A 94 10.94 6.45 -26.96
C GLU A 94 10.48 7.88 -26.62
N ASN A 95 9.56 8.44 -27.42
CA ASN A 95 9.08 9.81 -27.30
C ASN A 95 7.69 9.92 -26.66
N GLY A 96 7.14 8.80 -26.19
CA GLY A 96 5.82 8.73 -25.57
C GLY A 96 5.07 7.46 -25.96
N ILE A 97 4.22 7.00 -25.07
CA ILE A 97 3.44 5.77 -25.20
C ILE A 97 1.97 6.15 -25.25
N ASP A 98 1.19 5.61 -26.19
CA ASP A 98 -0.24 5.95 -26.26
C ASP A 98 -1.04 5.06 -25.29
N ALA A 99 -0.66 3.77 -25.21
CA ALA A 99 -1.11 2.83 -24.19
C ALA A 99 -0.07 1.71 -24.02
N ALA A 100 -0.17 0.91 -22.97
CA ALA A 100 0.68 -0.22 -22.66
C ALA A 100 -0.04 -1.21 -21.76
N ILE A 101 0.37 -2.48 -21.82
CA ILE A 101 -0.14 -3.51 -20.92
C ILE A 101 0.92 -4.58 -20.65
N GLU A 102 1.09 -4.97 -19.40
CA GLU A 102 1.89 -6.12 -19.05
C GLU A 102 1.22 -7.41 -19.56
N LEU A 103 1.90 -8.22 -20.36
CA LEU A 103 1.37 -9.51 -20.82
C LEU A 103 1.75 -10.64 -19.86
N THR A 104 2.96 -10.57 -19.33
CA THR A 104 3.53 -11.50 -18.34
C THR A 104 4.50 -10.74 -17.43
N THR A 105 5.12 -11.42 -16.48
CA THR A 105 6.21 -10.86 -15.66
C THR A 105 7.46 -10.49 -16.46
N SER A 106 7.56 -10.88 -17.74
CA SER A 106 8.73 -10.67 -18.58
C SER A 106 8.41 -10.08 -19.95
N SER A 107 7.16 -9.65 -20.18
CA SER A 107 6.70 -9.16 -21.47
C SER A 107 5.69 -8.04 -21.31
N VAL A 108 5.85 -6.96 -22.07
CA VAL A 108 4.94 -5.79 -22.10
C VAL A 108 4.56 -5.53 -23.56
N CYS A 109 3.30 -5.19 -23.83
CA CYS A 109 2.88 -4.70 -25.14
C CYS A 109 2.75 -3.18 -25.06
N PHE A 110 3.53 -2.43 -25.84
CA PHE A 110 3.42 -0.98 -25.98
C PHE A 110 2.63 -0.64 -27.24
N PHE A 111 1.77 0.35 -27.18
CA PHE A 111 0.92 0.82 -28.28
C PHE A 111 1.28 2.25 -28.66
N LYS A 112 1.39 2.50 -29.97
CA LYS A 112 1.60 3.84 -30.51
C LYS A 112 1.09 3.93 -31.94
N GLY A 113 0.26 4.94 -32.23
CA GLY A 113 -0.33 5.06 -33.55
C GLY A 113 -1.14 3.81 -33.90
N ASN A 114 -0.87 3.21 -35.05
CA ASN A 114 -1.53 1.97 -35.50
C ASN A 114 -0.72 0.70 -35.13
N ASP A 115 0.41 0.85 -34.46
CA ASP A 115 1.37 -0.22 -34.19
C ASP A 115 1.44 -0.56 -32.71
N CYS A 116 1.88 -1.79 -32.43
CA CYS A 116 2.27 -2.22 -31.10
C CYS A 116 3.58 -3.01 -31.12
N ILE A 117 4.31 -2.94 -30.01
CA ILE A 117 5.54 -3.68 -29.78
C ILE A 117 5.33 -4.65 -28.62
N ASP A 118 5.46 -5.94 -28.88
CA ASP A 118 5.71 -6.93 -27.83
C ASP A 118 7.17 -6.82 -27.40
N TYR A 119 7.41 -6.30 -26.21
CA TYR A 119 8.71 -6.04 -25.61
C TYR A 119 9.07 -7.13 -24.60
N ALA A 120 10.21 -7.80 -24.80
CA ALA A 120 10.74 -8.75 -23.83
C ALA A 120 11.63 -8.04 -22.81
N VAL A 121 11.23 -8.03 -21.54
CA VAL A 121 11.86 -7.25 -20.46
C VAL A 121 13.32 -7.65 -20.23
N ASN A 122 13.62 -8.96 -20.24
CA ASN A 122 14.95 -9.46 -19.89
C ASN A 122 15.98 -9.29 -21.01
N SER A 123 15.56 -9.42 -22.27
CA SER A 123 16.45 -9.33 -23.43
C SER A 123 16.38 -7.99 -24.14
N HIS A 124 15.42 -7.13 -23.76
CA HIS A 124 15.10 -5.87 -24.41
C HIS A 124 14.81 -6.02 -25.92
N THR A 125 14.40 -7.21 -26.37
CA THR A 125 14.07 -7.46 -27.77
C THR A 125 12.63 -7.06 -28.07
N ILE A 126 12.41 -6.48 -29.24
CA ILE A 126 11.09 -6.02 -29.69
C ILE A 126 10.54 -6.86 -30.84
N LYS A 127 9.22 -7.05 -30.87
CA LYS A 127 8.47 -7.57 -32.03
C LYS A 127 7.36 -6.59 -32.37
N ARG A 128 7.51 -5.87 -33.48
CA ARG A 128 6.51 -4.91 -33.98
C ARG A 128 5.45 -5.61 -34.83
N LYS A 129 4.19 -5.20 -34.65
CA LYS A 129 3.04 -5.54 -35.49
C LYS A 129 2.08 -4.35 -35.54
N SER A 130 1.18 -4.33 -36.52
CA SER A 130 -0.01 -3.48 -36.41
C SER A 130 -0.87 -3.95 -35.24
N ILE A 131 -1.59 -3.04 -34.58
CA ILE A 131 -2.52 -3.39 -33.48
C ILE A 131 -3.54 -4.41 -33.99
N SER A 132 -4.05 -4.21 -35.22
CA SER A 132 -5.04 -5.10 -35.82
C SER A 132 -4.52 -6.52 -36.09
N ASP A 133 -3.24 -6.69 -36.40
CA ASP A 133 -2.64 -8.01 -36.60
C ASP A 133 -2.25 -8.69 -35.29
N ARG A 134 -1.89 -7.93 -34.26
CA ARG A 134 -1.58 -8.49 -32.94
C ARG A 134 -2.84 -8.84 -32.15
N TRP A 135 -3.88 -8.03 -32.30
CA TRP A 135 -5.13 -8.08 -31.55
C TRP A 135 -6.30 -8.16 -32.54
N GLU A 136 -6.46 -9.32 -33.18
CA GLU A 136 -7.36 -9.52 -34.33
C GLU A 136 -8.81 -9.09 -34.10
N ILE A 137 -9.28 -9.08 -32.84
CA ILE A 137 -10.60 -8.56 -32.48
C ILE A 137 -10.81 -7.12 -32.97
N THR A 138 -9.76 -6.30 -32.96
CA THR A 138 -9.79 -4.90 -33.39
C THR A 138 -9.99 -4.74 -34.91
N LYS A 139 -9.82 -5.81 -35.72
CA LYS A 139 -10.22 -5.79 -37.14
C LYS A 139 -11.74 -5.60 -37.32
N LYS A 140 -12.53 -6.08 -36.36
CA LYS A 140 -14.00 -5.84 -36.32
C LYS A 140 -14.34 -4.49 -35.71
N TYR A 141 -13.42 -3.94 -34.91
CA TYR A 141 -13.58 -2.70 -34.16
C TYR A 141 -12.45 -1.71 -34.49
N PRO A 142 -12.42 -1.16 -35.72
CA PRO A 142 -11.25 -0.44 -36.24
C PRO A 142 -10.92 0.84 -35.47
N ALA A 143 -11.85 1.40 -34.69
CA ALA A 143 -11.58 2.50 -33.77
C ALA A 143 -10.49 2.15 -32.73
N PHE A 144 -10.45 0.89 -32.30
CA PHE A 144 -9.46 0.36 -31.33
C PHE A 144 -8.21 -0.23 -32.00
N SER A 145 -8.06 -0.07 -33.32
CA SER A 145 -6.85 -0.48 -34.05
C SER A 145 -5.80 0.63 -34.11
N LYS A 146 -6.02 1.78 -33.45
CA LYS A 146 -5.12 2.93 -33.50
C LYS A 146 -5.30 3.91 -32.35
N ASN A 147 -4.23 4.62 -31.99
CA ASN A 147 -4.20 5.72 -31.02
C ASN A 147 -4.99 5.37 -29.75
N LEU A 148 -4.79 4.16 -29.21
CA LEU A 148 -5.47 3.75 -27.98
C LEU A 148 -5.16 4.76 -26.88
N ASP A 149 -6.14 5.08 -26.04
CA ASP A 149 -5.94 6.04 -24.96
C ASP A 149 -5.57 5.34 -23.64
N ALA A 150 -5.91 4.07 -23.48
CA ALA A 150 -5.40 3.22 -22.39
C ALA A 150 -5.68 1.73 -22.68
N ALA A 151 -4.97 0.85 -21.99
CA ALA A 151 -5.29 -0.57 -21.93
C ALA A 151 -5.14 -1.08 -20.49
N THR A 152 -6.04 -1.95 -20.02
CA THR A 152 -5.94 -2.50 -18.66
C THR A 152 -6.48 -3.92 -18.59
N TRP A 153 -5.91 -4.72 -17.68
CA TRP A 153 -6.49 -5.99 -17.31
C TRP A 153 -7.76 -5.83 -16.47
N ARG A 154 -8.61 -6.84 -16.56
CA ARG A 154 -9.77 -7.09 -15.72
C ARG A 154 -9.71 -8.51 -15.19
N LYS A 155 -9.77 -8.65 -13.87
CA LYS A 155 -9.58 -9.89 -13.12
C LYS A 155 -10.78 -10.23 -12.23
N ILE A 156 -11.94 -9.62 -12.48
CA ILE A 156 -13.25 -9.94 -11.87
C ILE A 156 -13.47 -11.46 -11.77
N HIS A 157 -13.12 -12.15 -12.87
CA HIS A 157 -13.09 -13.61 -12.93
C HIS A 157 -11.62 -14.06 -12.89
N GLN A 158 -11.10 -14.33 -11.68
CA GLN A 158 -9.68 -14.65 -11.47
C GLN A 158 -9.15 -15.77 -12.40
N ASN A 159 -10.01 -16.71 -12.79
CA ASN A 159 -9.66 -17.84 -13.65
C ASN A 159 -9.74 -17.54 -15.16
N ASN A 160 -10.28 -16.40 -15.55
CA ASN A 160 -10.42 -15.99 -16.95
C ASN A 160 -10.35 -14.46 -17.08
N PRO A 161 -9.16 -13.86 -16.92
CA PRO A 161 -8.99 -12.43 -17.05
C PRO A 161 -9.12 -11.97 -18.50
N PHE A 162 -9.63 -10.76 -18.70
CA PHE A 162 -9.76 -10.12 -20.01
C PHE A 162 -9.06 -8.77 -20.03
N ILE A 163 -8.87 -8.22 -21.22
CA ILE A 163 -8.25 -6.91 -21.42
C ILE A 163 -9.33 -5.96 -21.91
N ASP A 164 -9.32 -4.74 -21.37
CA ASP A 164 -10.05 -3.61 -21.91
C ASP A 164 -9.13 -2.71 -22.70
N PHE A 165 -9.54 -2.35 -23.92
CA PHE A 165 -8.97 -1.25 -24.70
C PHE A 165 -9.89 -0.06 -24.61
N LEU A 166 -9.33 1.10 -24.27
CA LEU A 166 -10.05 2.36 -24.16
C LEU A 166 -9.68 3.26 -25.35
N LYS A 167 -10.70 3.84 -25.96
CA LYS A 167 -10.58 4.82 -27.05
C LYS A 167 -11.70 5.84 -26.95
N GLU A 168 -11.33 7.11 -26.88
CA GLU A 168 -12.19 8.27 -26.72
C GLU A 168 -13.13 8.05 -25.54
N ASP A 169 -14.44 7.99 -25.78
CA ASP A 169 -15.44 7.79 -24.76
C ASP A 169 -15.89 6.34 -24.57
N GLN A 170 -15.19 5.40 -25.21
CA GLN A 170 -15.60 4.00 -25.31
C GLN A 170 -14.50 3.04 -24.86
N HIS A 171 -14.91 1.84 -24.46
CA HIS A 171 -14.02 0.71 -24.25
C HIS A 171 -14.64 -0.59 -24.74
N ILE A 172 -13.77 -1.52 -25.14
CA ILE A 172 -14.14 -2.90 -25.51
C ILE A 172 -13.34 -3.87 -24.67
N GLY A 173 -13.98 -4.96 -24.26
CA GLY A 173 -13.36 -6.00 -23.45
C GLY A 173 -13.26 -7.31 -24.21
N PHE A 174 -12.10 -7.96 -24.16
CA PHE A 174 -11.90 -9.23 -24.85
C PHE A 174 -10.93 -10.16 -24.13
N TYR A 175 -11.16 -11.47 -24.28
CA TYR A 175 -10.30 -12.50 -23.73
C TYR A 175 -9.11 -12.72 -24.67
N PRO A 176 -7.87 -12.47 -24.23
CA PRO A 176 -6.70 -12.49 -25.10
C PRO A 176 -6.33 -13.88 -25.62
N GLN A 177 -6.80 -14.95 -24.97
CA GLN A 177 -6.50 -16.34 -25.32
C GLN A 177 -7.49 -16.91 -26.35
N SER A 178 -8.79 -16.64 -26.18
CA SER A 178 -9.84 -17.13 -27.07
C SER A 178 -10.17 -16.15 -28.19
N HIS A 179 -9.70 -14.91 -28.12
CA HIS A 179 -9.98 -13.84 -29.07
C HIS A 179 -11.49 -13.52 -29.17
N THR A 180 -12.25 -13.81 -28.11
CA THR A 180 -13.69 -13.53 -28.00
C THR A 180 -13.95 -12.32 -27.14
N LEU A 181 -15.08 -11.64 -27.35
CA LEU A 181 -15.49 -10.53 -26.51
C LEU A 181 -15.80 -11.00 -25.09
N ALA A 182 -15.36 -10.22 -24.12
CA ALA A 182 -15.86 -10.24 -22.76
C ALA A 182 -17.11 -9.37 -22.65
N HIS A 183 -17.08 -8.21 -23.31
CA HIS A 183 -18.24 -7.37 -23.56
C HIS A 183 -18.02 -6.53 -24.84
N ASP A 184 -19.11 -6.07 -25.44
CA ASP A 184 -19.05 -5.18 -26.61
C ASP A 184 -18.69 -3.74 -26.20
N ILE A 185 -18.83 -2.76 -27.10
CA ILE A 185 -18.58 -1.35 -26.83
C ILE A 185 -19.45 -0.84 -25.67
N VAL A 186 -18.79 -0.31 -24.64
CA VAL A 186 -19.40 0.32 -23.45
C VAL A 186 -18.77 1.70 -23.25
N PRO A 187 -19.50 2.72 -22.75
CA PRO A 187 -18.91 4.02 -22.48
C PRO A 187 -17.95 3.98 -21.27
N VAL A 188 -16.84 4.71 -21.34
CA VAL A 188 -15.86 4.86 -20.23
C VAL A 188 -16.51 5.45 -18.97
N SER A 189 -17.61 6.19 -19.11
CA SER A 189 -18.40 6.67 -17.97
C SER A 189 -18.95 5.54 -17.09
N ALA A 190 -19.17 4.33 -17.63
CA ALA A 190 -19.57 3.16 -16.83
C ALA A 190 -18.45 2.72 -15.87
N TYR A 191 -17.19 2.92 -16.26
CA TYR A 191 -16.01 2.65 -15.45
C TYR A 191 -15.83 3.64 -14.28
N THR A 192 -16.35 4.86 -14.41
CA THR A 192 -16.06 5.95 -13.47
C THR A 192 -17.31 6.53 -12.81
N GLY A 193 -18.46 5.87 -12.99
CA GLY A 193 -19.73 6.36 -12.45
C GLY A 193 -20.17 7.70 -13.05
N GLY A 194 -19.76 8.00 -14.28
CA GLY A 194 -20.10 9.24 -14.99
C GLY A 194 -19.07 10.36 -14.90
N ILE A 195 -18.07 10.25 -14.04
CA ILE A 195 -17.14 11.36 -13.75
C ILE A 195 -16.21 11.61 -14.93
N PHE A 196 -15.61 10.54 -15.47
CA PHE A 196 -14.75 10.63 -16.64
C PHE A 196 -15.48 10.09 -17.86
N LYS A 197 -15.50 10.90 -18.92
CA LYS A 197 -15.97 10.45 -20.23
C LYS A 197 -14.89 9.72 -21.00
N THR A 198 -13.62 9.89 -20.65
CA THR A 198 -12.45 9.28 -21.30
C THR A 198 -11.35 9.07 -20.26
N ALA A 199 -10.30 8.32 -20.58
CA ALA A 199 -9.12 8.18 -19.73
C ALA A 199 -7.86 8.20 -20.60
N GLN A 200 -6.79 8.77 -20.08
CA GLN A 200 -5.48 8.84 -20.76
C GLN A 200 -4.54 7.73 -20.35
N ALA A 201 -4.83 7.02 -19.26
CA ALA A 201 -4.04 5.91 -18.77
C ALA A 201 -4.93 5.04 -17.89
N ALA A 202 -4.63 3.75 -17.82
CA ALA A 202 -5.32 2.85 -16.90
C ALA A 202 -4.41 1.73 -16.41
N VAL A 203 -4.54 1.35 -15.14
CA VAL A 203 -3.75 0.26 -14.56
C VAL A 203 -4.53 -0.51 -13.51
N LEU A 204 -4.40 -1.84 -13.55
CA LEU A 204 -4.94 -2.74 -12.53
C LEU A 204 -3.93 -2.95 -11.40
N ILE A 205 -4.34 -2.67 -10.17
CA ILE A 205 -3.50 -2.79 -8.97
C ILE A 205 -4.28 -3.52 -7.88
N ASP A 206 -3.64 -4.45 -7.20
CA ASP A 206 -4.13 -4.96 -5.93
C ASP A 206 -3.77 -3.95 -4.83
N ILE A 207 -4.77 -3.21 -4.34
CA ILE A 207 -4.50 -2.13 -3.36
C ILE A 207 -4.08 -2.67 -2.00
N ASP A 208 -4.26 -3.97 -1.72
CA ASP A 208 -3.71 -4.61 -0.53
C ASP A 208 -2.16 -4.62 -0.57
N LEU A 209 -1.57 -4.52 -1.77
CA LEU A 209 -0.11 -4.47 -1.98
C LEU A 209 0.42 -3.03 -1.98
N LEU A 210 -0.43 -2.03 -2.22
CA LEU A 210 0.02 -0.64 -2.27
C LEU A 210 0.38 -0.14 -0.87
N GLY A 211 1.66 0.12 -0.65
CA GLY A 211 2.17 0.44 0.69
C GLY A 211 2.15 -0.77 1.64
N SER A 212 2.12 -2.01 1.12
CA SER A 212 2.13 -3.23 1.95
C SER A 212 3.48 -3.51 2.61
N ASP A 213 4.58 -3.17 1.93
CA ASP A 213 5.88 -2.96 2.57
C ASP A 213 5.83 -1.61 3.27
N ARG A 214 5.03 -1.55 4.33
CA ARG A 214 5.22 -0.58 5.40
C ARG A 214 6.57 -0.89 6.01
N GLY A 215 7.65 -0.52 5.33
CA GLY A 215 9.01 -0.84 5.72
C GLY A 215 9.28 -0.16 7.05
N ASN A 216 9.11 -0.85 8.17
CA ASN A 216 9.42 -0.41 9.53
C ASN A 216 8.99 1.03 9.95
N ASN A 217 8.21 1.77 9.15
CA ASN A 217 7.96 3.21 9.32
C ASN A 217 6.70 3.70 8.58
N GLY A 218 5.72 2.83 8.40
CA GLY A 218 4.29 3.19 8.25
C GLY A 218 3.42 2.43 9.27
N GLY A 219 4.07 1.95 10.34
CA GLY A 219 3.49 0.99 11.26
C GLY A 219 2.66 1.67 12.33
N CYS A 220 1.68 0.93 12.85
CA CYS A 220 1.54 0.82 14.30
C CYS A 220 2.96 0.88 14.88
N SER A 221 3.32 1.93 15.63
CA SER A 221 4.67 2.16 16.18
C SER A 221 4.89 1.23 17.37
N GLY A 222 4.84 -0.06 17.05
CA GLY A 222 5.03 -1.20 17.90
C GLY A 222 6.51 -1.45 18.13
N THR A 223 6.97 -1.39 19.38
CA THR A 223 8.25 -1.97 19.78
C THR A 223 7.99 -3.09 20.77
N CYS A 224 8.62 -4.25 20.57
CA CYS A 224 8.72 -5.28 21.59
C CYS A 224 10.17 -5.45 22.00
N GLY A 225 10.40 -5.96 23.21
CA GLY A 225 11.75 -6.13 23.71
C GLY A 225 11.83 -6.81 25.06
N ALA A 226 13.06 -6.89 25.55
CA ALA A 226 13.42 -7.44 26.84
C ALA A 226 14.15 -6.39 27.67
N ASN A 227 13.92 -6.39 28.98
CA ASN A 227 14.64 -5.53 29.90
C ASN A 227 14.85 -6.27 31.23
N ASP A 228 16.10 -6.55 31.57
CA ASP A 228 16.44 -7.29 32.78
C ASP A 228 16.85 -6.36 33.94
N THR A 229 16.63 -5.05 33.80
CA THR A 229 16.84 -4.06 34.87
C THR A 229 15.57 -3.80 35.69
N GLY A 230 14.47 -4.49 35.38
CA GLY A 230 13.18 -4.38 36.06
C GLY A 230 12.41 -3.09 35.79
N LYS A 231 12.89 -2.20 34.91
CA LYS A 231 12.23 -0.93 34.61
C LYS A 231 12.22 -0.63 33.12
N TYR A 232 11.04 -0.37 32.56
CA TYR A 232 10.88 0.05 31.17
C TYR A 232 10.13 1.37 31.08
N CYS A 233 10.60 2.26 30.21
CA CYS A 233 10.02 3.56 29.95
C CYS A 233 9.52 3.63 28.50
N PHE A 234 8.39 4.31 28.30
CA PHE A 234 7.75 4.49 27.01
C PHE A 234 7.23 5.92 26.88
N GLN A 235 7.03 6.35 25.63
CA GLN A 235 6.60 7.70 25.29
C GLN A 235 5.12 7.71 24.87
N LEU A 236 4.23 8.11 25.75
CA LEU A 236 2.83 8.38 25.40
C LEU A 236 2.69 9.76 24.74
N PRO A 237 1.59 10.01 24.01
CA PRO A 237 1.21 11.37 23.65
C PRO A 237 1.12 12.26 24.89
N GLN A 238 1.52 13.52 24.75
CA GLN A 238 1.49 14.50 25.85
C GLN A 238 0.07 14.69 26.40
N SER A 239 -0.02 14.82 27.72
CA SER A 239 -1.26 15.09 28.46
C SER A 239 -2.42 14.15 28.12
N ILE A 240 -2.14 12.92 27.69
CA ILE A 240 -3.17 11.95 27.36
C ILE A 240 -3.62 11.20 28.60
N ARG A 241 -4.94 10.96 28.72
CA ARG A 241 -5.47 10.04 29.71
C ARG A 241 -5.21 8.60 29.30
N PHE A 242 -4.69 7.79 30.21
CA PHE A 242 -4.47 6.37 30.01
C PHE A 242 -4.91 5.56 31.24
N GLY A 243 -5.36 4.34 30.98
CA GLY A 243 -5.64 3.33 32.00
C GLY A 243 -4.42 2.44 32.23
N LEU A 244 -4.28 1.95 33.44
CA LEU A 244 -3.30 0.94 33.83
C LEU A 244 -4.00 -0.14 34.63
N ILE A 245 -3.75 -1.39 34.26
CA ILE A 245 -4.12 -2.59 35.00
C ILE A 245 -2.83 -3.29 35.38
N ALA A 246 -2.59 -3.50 36.67
CA ALA A 246 -1.48 -4.30 37.17
C ALA A 246 -2.04 -5.58 37.77
N TYR A 247 -1.67 -6.72 37.19
CA TYR A 247 -2.04 -8.04 37.67
C TYR A 247 -0.81 -8.72 38.27
N THR A 248 -0.94 -9.22 39.49
CA THR A 248 0.10 -9.98 40.20
C THR A 248 -0.42 -11.39 40.43
N ASN A 249 0.20 -12.37 39.76
CA ASN A 249 -0.31 -13.73 39.65
C ASN A 249 0.43 -14.72 40.57
N THR A 250 1.69 -14.42 40.90
CA THR A 250 2.52 -15.32 41.71
C THR A 250 2.15 -15.30 43.18
N THR A 251 2.22 -16.47 43.82
CA THR A 251 2.03 -16.66 45.27
C THR A 251 3.34 -16.89 46.00
N ILE A 252 4.45 -17.02 45.27
CA ILE A 252 5.77 -17.38 45.81
C ILE A 252 6.64 -16.13 45.96
N HIS A 253 6.46 -15.14 45.08
CA HIS A 253 7.24 -13.91 45.08
C HIS A 253 6.36 -12.70 45.40
N GLN A 254 6.81 -11.80 46.27
CA GLN A 254 6.13 -10.52 46.47
C GLN A 254 6.45 -9.58 45.30
N GLN A 255 5.45 -9.30 44.47
CA GLN A 255 5.57 -8.35 43.37
C GLN A 255 5.23 -6.94 43.82
N THR A 256 6.03 -5.97 43.37
CA THR A 256 5.81 -4.55 43.54
C THR A 256 5.90 -3.85 42.18
N VAL A 257 4.80 -3.23 41.74
CA VAL A 257 4.72 -2.44 40.50
C VAL A 257 4.73 -0.96 40.86
N LYS A 258 5.73 -0.22 40.40
CA LYS A 258 5.85 1.23 40.58
C LYS A 258 5.59 1.96 39.28
N VAL A 259 4.78 3.01 39.34
CA VAL A 259 4.40 3.83 38.19
C VAL A 259 5.09 5.18 38.29
N TYR A 260 5.81 5.57 37.23
CA TYR A 260 6.45 6.87 37.13
C TYR A 260 5.88 7.67 35.96
N ILE A 261 5.67 8.96 36.17
CA ILE A 261 5.30 9.94 35.12
C ILE A 261 6.27 11.11 35.21
N ASP A 262 6.93 11.44 34.10
CA ASP A 262 7.96 12.48 34.03
C ASP A 262 9.02 12.33 35.14
N ASP A 263 9.52 11.10 35.29
CA ASP A 263 10.51 10.67 36.29
C ASP A 263 10.07 10.77 37.76
N ARG A 264 8.81 11.14 38.04
CA ARG A 264 8.24 11.17 39.39
C ARG A 264 7.48 9.88 39.67
N LEU A 265 7.75 9.26 40.81
CA LEU A 265 6.95 8.14 41.31
C LEU A 265 5.54 8.64 41.66
N VAL A 266 4.53 8.16 40.95
CA VAL A 266 3.12 8.57 41.14
C VAL A 266 2.28 7.50 41.81
N ASP A 267 2.69 6.24 41.76
CA ASP A 267 1.97 5.16 42.44
C ASP A 267 2.84 3.92 42.70
N THR A 268 2.39 3.06 43.62
CA THR A 268 3.00 1.77 43.95
C THR A 268 1.92 0.75 44.31
N PHE A 269 1.89 -0.35 43.57
CA PHE A 269 1.03 -1.51 43.81
C PHE A 269 1.88 -2.65 44.39
N THR A 270 1.43 -3.27 45.47
CA THR A 270 2.17 -4.34 46.14
C THR A 270 1.20 -5.40 46.63
N GLY A 271 1.55 -6.67 46.42
CA GLY A 271 0.76 -7.81 46.89
C GLY A 271 0.22 -8.65 45.75
N LYS A 272 -0.91 -9.32 45.99
CA LYS A 272 -1.55 -10.25 45.06
C LYS A 272 -2.90 -9.69 44.60
N GLY A 273 -3.21 -9.84 43.31
CA GLY A 273 -4.50 -9.49 42.75
C GLY A 273 -4.40 -8.53 41.56
N THR A 274 -5.50 -7.83 41.30
CA THR A 274 -5.61 -6.87 40.20
C THR A 274 -5.82 -5.48 40.75
N ASP A 275 -4.91 -4.57 40.42
CA ASP A 275 -5.05 -3.14 40.65
C ASP A 275 -5.39 -2.44 39.34
N THR A 276 -6.27 -1.44 39.37
CA THR A 276 -6.65 -0.67 38.17
C THR A 276 -6.75 0.81 38.51
N LYS A 277 -6.09 1.65 37.71
CA LYS A 277 -6.09 3.10 37.91
C LYS A 277 -5.89 3.86 36.61
N ALA A 278 -6.39 5.10 36.57
CA ALA A 278 -6.23 6.00 35.43
C ALA A 278 -5.32 7.18 35.79
N TYR A 279 -4.54 7.63 34.82
CA TYR A 279 -3.56 8.71 34.96
C TYR A 279 -3.60 9.67 33.76
N THR A 280 -2.81 10.74 33.83
CA THR A 280 -2.54 11.66 32.71
C THR A 280 -1.03 11.72 32.49
N SER A 281 -0.57 11.55 31.25
CA SER A 281 0.84 11.28 30.91
C SER A 281 1.83 12.45 31.05
N GLY A 282 1.40 13.66 31.43
CA GLY A 282 2.29 14.82 31.53
C GLY A 282 3.02 15.12 30.22
N THR A 283 4.37 15.13 30.22
CA THR A 283 5.19 15.28 29.00
C THR A 283 5.22 14.03 28.11
N GLY A 284 4.57 12.95 28.56
CA GLY A 284 4.43 11.69 27.83
C GLY A 284 5.39 10.60 28.31
N LYS A 285 6.41 10.92 29.12
CA LYS A 285 7.35 9.92 29.63
C LYS A 285 6.72 9.14 30.77
N VAL A 286 6.42 7.87 30.55
CA VAL A 286 5.87 6.98 31.57
C VAL A 286 6.78 5.77 31.73
N CYS A 287 7.09 5.39 32.96
CA CYS A 287 7.90 4.21 33.24
C CYS A 287 7.20 3.28 34.23
N ILE A 288 7.35 1.98 33.99
CA ILE A 288 6.89 0.92 34.88
C ILE A 288 8.12 0.17 35.39
N GLU A 289 8.23 0.09 36.70
CA GLU A 289 9.25 -0.70 37.38
C GLU A 289 8.57 -1.85 38.14
N ILE A 290 9.07 -3.07 37.97
CA ILE A 290 8.54 -4.27 38.60
C ILE A 290 9.66 -4.95 39.38
N ILE A 291 9.42 -5.15 40.67
CA ILE A 291 10.36 -5.71 41.64
C ILE A 291 9.74 -6.97 42.26
N GLY A 292 10.46 -8.08 42.20
CA GLY A 292 10.11 -9.36 42.83
C GLY A 292 11.08 -9.65 43.97
N ASP A 293 10.56 -9.85 45.19
CA ASP A 293 11.36 -10.14 46.39
C ASP A 293 12.52 -9.16 46.63
N GLY A 294 12.27 -7.88 46.37
CA GLY A 294 13.27 -6.80 46.52
C GLY A 294 14.32 -6.75 45.41
N LYS A 295 14.21 -7.55 44.36
CA LYS A 295 15.11 -7.56 43.20
C LYS A 295 14.38 -7.15 41.91
N PRO A 296 15.07 -6.53 40.94
CA PRO A 296 14.46 -6.21 39.66
C PRO A 296 14.01 -7.47 38.91
N CYS A 297 12.80 -7.45 38.36
CA CYS A 297 12.29 -8.54 37.52
C CYS A 297 12.90 -8.50 36.11
N LYS A 298 12.92 -9.66 35.43
CA LYS A 298 13.12 -9.70 33.98
C LYS A 298 11.83 -9.36 33.28
N LEU A 299 11.87 -8.45 32.32
CA LEU A 299 10.69 -7.96 31.61
C LEU A 299 10.66 -8.45 30.16
N ARG A 300 9.45 -8.73 29.68
CA ARG A 300 9.11 -8.77 28.26
C ARG A 300 7.98 -7.79 28.02
N TYR A 301 8.12 -6.97 27.00
CA TYR A 301 7.12 -5.93 26.75
C TYR A 301 6.77 -5.82 25.27
N ALA A 302 5.57 -5.33 25.02
CA ALA A 302 5.10 -4.85 23.74
C ALA A 302 4.45 -3.47 23.97
N TYR A 303 4.94 -2.46 23.28
CA TYR A 303 4.45 -1.08 23.30
C TYR A 303 4.00 -0.76 21.89
N ASN A 304 2.72 -0.44 21.69
CA ASN A 304 2.16 -0.20 20.37
C ASN A 304 1.37 1.11 20.37
N THR A 305 1.71 2.02 19.46
CA THR A 305 0.88 3.20 19.20
C THR A 305 0.31 3.12 17.79
N LEU A 306 -1.01 3.17 17.65
CA LEU A 306 -1.69 3.23 16.35
C LEU A 306 -1.76 4.71 15.96
N ASP A 307 -0.67 5.22 15.37
CA ASP A 307 -0.50 6.62 14.99
C ASP A 307 -0.71 7.61 16.16
N GLY A 308 -0.31 7.21 17.36
CA GLY A 308 -0.44 7.98 18.60
C GLY A 308 -1.73 7.73 19.37
N LYS A 309 -2.89 7.48 18.72
CA LYS A 309 -4.16 7.16 19.40
C LYS A 309 -5.09 6.32 18.49
N PRO A 310 -5.58 5.14 18.93
CA PRO A 310 -5.40 4.52 20.25
C PRO A 310 -4.05 3.79 20.40
N GLY A 311 -3.71 3.37 21.61
CA GLY A 311 -2.48 2.61 21.85
C GLY A 311 -2.52 1.79 23.13
N SER A 312 -1.55 0.87 23.25
CA SER A 312 -1.42 -0.02 24.40
C SER A 312 0.03 -0.36 24.74
N VAL A 313 0.26 -0.71 26.00
CA VAL A 313 1.49 -1.33 26.49
C VAL A 313 1.12 -2.60 27.22
N ILE A 314 1.88 -3.68 27.03
CA ILE A 314 1.83 -4.89 27.84
C ILE A 314 3.24 -5.17 28.34
N ILE A 315 3.39 -5.46 29.62
CA ILE A 315 4.65 -5.86 30.26
C ILE A 315 4.38 -7.14 31.05
N GLY A 316 5.09 -8.22 30.74
CA GLY A 316 5.16 -9.42 31.55
C GLY A 316 6.47 -9.43 32.35
N ALA A 317 6.40 -9.85 33.60
CA ALA A 317 7.53 -9.91 34.53
C ALA A 317 7.78 -11.34 35.01
N GLU A 318 9.05 -11.65 35.21
CA GLU A 318 9.54 -12.93 35.75
C GLU A 318 10.58 -12.64 36.85
N SER A 319 10.40 -13.26 38.00
CA SER A 319 11.30 -13.19 39.16
C SER A 319 12.14 -14.46 39.33
N GLY A 320 11.75 -15.55 38.67
CA GLY A 320 12.41 -16.85 38.74
C GLY A 320 13.17 -17.24 37.47
N THR A 321 13.24 -18.55 37.25
CA THR A 321 13.95 -19.17 36.11
C THR A 321 13.00 -19.84 35.12
N GLU A 322 11.69 -19.76 35.32
CA GLU A 322 10.69 -20.46 34.50
C GLU A 322 10.54 -19.83 33.11
N GLY A 323 10.78 -18.53 32.99
CA GLY A 323 10.80 -17.82 31.72
C GLY A 323 9.43 -17.68 31.07
N ASN A 324 8.36 -17.74 31.86
CA ASN A 324 6.98 -17.64 31.39
C ASN A 324 6.42 -16.20 31.49
N TYR A 325 7.12 -15.31 32.22
CA TYR A 325 6.82 -13.87 32.35
C TYR A 325 5.39 -13.57 32.83
N ASN A 326 4.86 -14.44 33.69
CA ASN A 326 3.48 -14.34 34.18
C ASN A 326 3.39 -14.00 35.68
N ASP A 327 4.49 -13.77 36.38
CA ASP A 327 4.49 -13.42 37.81
C ASP A 327 3.73 -12.12 38.05
N SER A 328 3.93 -11.15 37.17
CA SER A 328 3.11 -9.94 37.07
C SER A 328 2.93 -9.51 35.62
N VAL A 329 1.73 -9.06 35.27
CA VAL A 329 1.39 -8.51 33.96
C VAL A 329 0.81 -7.12 34.14
N VAL A 330 1.38 -6.13 33.45
CA VAL A 330 0.91 -4.75 33.46
C VAL A 330 0.43 -4.38 32.07
N VAL A 331 -0.81 -3.88 31.97
CA VAL A 331 -1.43 -3.44 30.71
C VAL A 331 -1.78 -1.97 30.83
N LEU A 332 -1.39 -1.17 29.84
CA LEU A 332 -1.86 0.21 29.68
C LEU A 332 -2.65 0.35 28.38
N ASN A 333 -3.64 1.24 28.38
CA ASN A 333 -4.42 1.57 27.19
C ASN A 333 -4.81 3.06 27.16
N TRP A 334 -4.84 3.65 25.96
CA TRP A 334 -5.23 5.05 25.75
C TRP A 334 -5.85 5.29 24.36
N PRO A 335 -6.54 6.43 24.13
CA PRO A 335 -7.01 7.36 25.16
C PRO A 335 -8.13 6.74 26.00
N LEU A 336 -8.18 7.09 27.27
CA LEU A 336 -9.45 7.02 28.02
C LEU A 336 -10.28 8.26 27.71
N THR A 337 -11.60 8.08 27.61
CA THR A 337 -12.59 9.17 27.53
C THR A 337 -12.54 10.09 28.74
#